data_AF-A0A966TU72-F1
#
_entry.id   AF-A0A966TU72-F1
#
_cell.length_a   1.000
_cell.length_b   1.000
_cell.length_c   1.000
_cell.angle_alpha   90.00
_cell.angle_beta   90.00
_cell.angle_gamma   90.00
#
_symmetry.space_group_name_H-M   'P 1'
#
loop_
_entity.id
_entity.type
_entity.pdbx_description
1 polymer ?
#
loop_
_entity_poly.entity_id
_entity_poly.type
_entity_poly.pdbx_seq_one_letter_code
_entity_poly.pdbx_strand_id
1 'polypeptide(L)'
;WMGHADQPSIYHEYQLYTANVDGSEVETVPLNSDYGVVDFAWHPDSKRYYVQYEERGRSVLALLSGDGAVSKLSDQLAGWELDQPYVLGQFSTRAGVVAVTVGDATRPTELGVIGPDGLVKTITDFSRALLDSVHFVPATEHAASSSVDQRDIQYWMMVPPNFDPARSYPMILQIHGGPWASYGPQFAANNQLYAAAGYVVVFGNPRGSTGYDAEFAHEIDNNFPSHDYDDLMDIVDGVVSRGFVDDQRLYVVGGSGGGTLTTWIVGKTNRFRAAVAVNPAINWLSIVLTADLDKLMANYWFKELPWENPMKYWSHSPLSLVGNVTTPTMLMTGENDWRTPIWEAEQYFNALQIQGVETALVRVPGAGHW
;
A
#
# COMPACT_ATOMS: atom_id res chain seq x y z
N TRP A 1 6.06 21.63 -14.04
CA TRP A 1 5.84 20.19 -14.21
C TRP A 1 6.08 19.51 -12.88
N MET A 2 5.70 18.25 -12.74
CA MET A 2 6.03 17.42 -11.59
C MET A 2 7.33 16.68 -11.88
N GLY A 3 8.26 16.65 -10.92
CA GLY A 3 9.53 15.94 -11.07
C GLY A 3 10.22 15.78 -9.72
N HIS A 4 11.44 15.30 -9.72
CA HIS A 4 12.28 15.21 -8.53
C HIS A 4 13.74 15.51 -8.92
N ALA A 5 14.57 15.82 -7.92
CA ALA A 5 16.01 15.84 -8.13
C ALA A 5 16.50 14.40 -8.34
N ASP A 6 17.44 14.21 -9.27
CA ASP A 6 18.05 12.90 -9.47
C ASP A 6 18.89 12.52 -8.24
N GLN A 7 18.47 11.47 -7.54
CA GLN A 7 19.09 10.94 -6.34
C GLN A 7 19.15 9.42 -6.47
N PRO A 8 20.19 8.75 -5.92
CA PRO A 8 20.35 7.31 -6.01
C PRO A 8 19.40 6.58 -5.02
N SER A 9 18.10 6.71 -5.27
CA SER A 9 17.04 5.96 -4.62
C SER A 9 16.06 5.47 -5.67
N ILE A 10 15.32 4.44 -5.33
CA ILE A 10 14.24 3.88 -6.13
C ILE A 10 12.92 4.63 -5.90
N TYR A 11 12.78 5.25 -4.73
CA TYR A 11 11.64 6.08 -4.38
C TYR A 11 12.06 7.54 -4.34
N HIS A 12 11.21 8.38 -4.88
CA HIS A 12 11.40 9.83 -4.89
C HIS A 12 10.07 10.52 -4.66
N GLU A 13 10.08 11.49 -3.75
CA GLU A 13 8.99 12.43 -3.60
C GLU A 13 9.02 13.43 -4.75
N TYR A 14 7.88 13.55 -5.42
CA TYR A 14 7.71 14.49 -6.50
C TYR A 14 7.43 15.89 -5.96
N GLN A 15 8.04 16.89 -6.59
CA GLN A 15 7.85 18.30 -6.35
C GLN A 15 7.36 18.99 -7.62
N LEU A 16 6.87 20.23 -7.47
CA LEU A 16 6.51 21.08 -8.60
C LEU A 16 7.68 21.98 -8.99
N TYR A 17 7.92 22.07 -10.29
CA TYR A 17 8.92 22.93 -10.90
C TYR A 17 8.30 23.86 -11.93
N THR A 18 8.86 25.05 -12.06
CA THR A 18 8.60 26.02 -13.13
C THR A 18 9.86 26.29 -13.93
N ALA A 19 9.71 26.62 -15.21
CA ALA A 19 10.80 27.08 -16.08
C ALA A 19 10.20 27.88 -17.23
N ASN A 20 11.06 28.67 -17.88
CA ASN A 20 10.76 29.26 -19.17
C ASN A 20 10.62 28.16 -20.24
N VAL A 21 9.89 28.49 -21.31
CA VAL A 21 9.65 27.55 -22.43
C VAL A 21 10.95 27.10 -23.12
N ASP A 22 12.01 27.90 -23.03
CA ASP A 22 13.34 27.58 -23.55
C ASP A 22 14.19 26.70 -22.59
N GLY A 23 13.64 26.34 -21.43
CA GLY A 23 14.29 25.54 -20.41
C GLY A 23 15.18 26.32 -19.44
N SER A 24 15.23 27.65 -19.55
CA SER A 24 15.91 28.51 -18.57
C SER A 24 15.08 28.73 -17.31
N GLU A 25 15.72 29.22 -16.24
CA GLU A 25 15.06 29.61 -14.98
C GLU A 25 14.24 28.46 -14.34
N VAL A 26 14.85 27.28 -14.22
CA VAL A 26 14.28 26.16 -13.48
C VAL A 26 14.23 26.52 -11.99
N GLU A 27 13.02 26.61 -11.45
CA GLU A 27 12.77 26.89 -10.03
C GLU A 27 11.83 25.83 -9.45
N THR A 28 12.08 25.44 -8.20
CA THR A 28 11.14 24.64 -7.43
C THR A 28 10.04 25.56 -6.90
N VAL A 29 8.78 25.19 -7.10
CA VAL A 29 7.65 25.84 -6.43
C VAL A 29 7.70 25.45 -4.96
N PRO A 30 7.84 26.40 -4.02
CA PRO A 30 7.92 26.07 -2.60
C PRO A 30 6.69 25.28 -2.18
N LEU A 31 6.90 24.20 -1.43
CA LEU A 31 5.85 23.40 -0.82
C LEU A 31 6.16 23.31 0.66
N ASN A 32 5.43 24.04 1.50
CA ASN A 32 5.66 24.04 2.95
C ASN A 32 4.97 22.82 3.61
N SER A 33 5.24 21.63 3.07
CA SER A 33 4.82 20.33 3.60
C SER A 33 5.83 19.26 3.22
N ASP A 34 5.94 18.22 4.03
CA ASP A 34 6.86 17.10 3.79
C ASP A 34 6.34 16.06 2.79
N TYR A 35 5.12 16.26 2.26
CA TYR A 35 4.47 15.31 1.34
C TYR A 35 4.86 15.53 -0.12
N GLY A 36 5.02 14.43 -0.85
CA GLY A 36 5.21 14.44 -2.31
C GLY A 36 3.91 14.76 -3.08
N VAL A 37 4.04 15.49 -4.17
CA VAL A 37 2.94 15.82 -5.08
C VAL A 37 2.64 14.62 -5.97
N VAL A 38 1.39 14.15 -5.96
CA VAL A 38 0.90 13.03 -6.77
C VAL A 38 0.34 13.50 -8.10
N ASP A 39 -0.38 14.62 -8.09
CA ASP A 39 -0.94 15.25 -9.29
C ASP A 39 -1.15 16.75 -9.05
N PHE A 40 -1.26 17.54 -10.11
CA PHE A 40 -1.46 18.99 -10.02
C PHE A 40 -2.21 19.56 -11.21
N ALA A 41 -2.84 20.72 -10.98
CA ALA A 41 -3.42 21.52 -12.05
C ALA A 41 -3.32 23.02 -11.74
N TRP A 42 -3.25 23.84 -12.79
CA TRP A 42 -3.28 25.29 -12.62
C TRP A 42 -4.62 25.77 -12.07
N HIS A 43 -4.58 26.65 -11.08
CA HIS A 43 -5.76 27.39 -10.67
C HIS A 43 -6.10 28.47 -11.73
N PRO A 44 -7.38 28.80 -11.98
CA PRO A 44 -7.79 29.78 -13.00
C PRO A 44 -7.20 31.20 -12.88
N ASP A 45 -6.69 31.57 -11.71
CA ASP A 45 -6.03 32.88 -11.49
C ASP A 45 -4.56 32.89 -11.93
N SER A 46 -4.02 31.75 -12.38
CA SER A 46 -2.63 31.57 -12.79
C SER A 46 -1.59 31.93 -11.73
N LYS A 47 -2.00 32.02 -10.46
CA LYS A 47 -1.12 32.33 -9.31
C LYS A 47 -1.02 31.18 -8.31
N ARG A 48 -1.95 30.24 -8.39
CA ARG A 48 -2.06 29.10 -7.49
C ARG A 48 -2.14 27.79 -8.27
N TYR A 49 -1.97 26.69 -7.55
CA TYR A 49 -2.10 25.34 -8.07
C TYR A 49 -3.12 24.57 -7.24
N TYR A 50 -3.92 23.72 -7.87
CA TYR A 50 -4.48 22.56 -7.22
C TYR A 50 -3.38 21.51 -7.13
N VAL A 51 -3.16 20.95 -5.95
CA VAL A 51 -2.16 19.90 -5.72
C VAL A 51 -2.82 18.74 -4.99
N GLN A 52 -2.51 17.53 -5.43
CA GLN A 52 -2.89 16.30 -4.78
C GLN A 52 -1.65 15.68 -4.13
N TYR A 53 -1.78 15.19 -2.91
CA TYR A 53 -0.74 14.48 -2.19
C TYR A 53 -1.36 13.41 -1.27
N GLU A 54 -0.54 12.52 -0.73
CA GLU A 54 -0.96 11.55 0.28
C GLU A 54 -0.62 12.07 1.68
N GLU A 55 -1.53 11.90 2.63
CA GLU A 55 -1.33 12.24 4.03
C GLU A 55 -2.04 11.21 4.91
N ARG A 56 -1.24 10.40 5.63
CA ARG A 56 -1.67 9.44 6.64
C ARG A 56 -2.87 8.58 6.21
N GLY A 57 -2.74 7.89 5.09
CA GLY A 57 -3.80 7.02 4.56
C GLY A 57 -4.92 7.75 3.81
N ARG A 58 -4.75 9.05 3.48
CA ARG A 58 -5.74 9.85 2.75
C ARG A 58 -5.13 10.44 1.49
N SER A 59 -5.93 10.48 0.43
CA SER A 59 -5.60 11.27 -0.76
C SER A 59 -6.19 12.67 -0.56
N VAL A 60 -5.31 13.66 -0.47
CA VAL A 60 -5.66 15.03 -0.14
C VAL A 60 -5.54 15.90 -1.38
N LEU A 61 -6.58 16.68 -1.66
CA LEU A 61 -6.56 17.76 -2.62
C LEU A 61 -6.48 19.10 -1.87
N ALA A 62 -5.56 19.96 -2.29
CA ALA A 62 -5.31 21.25 -1.67
C ALA A 62 -5.07 22.36 -2.71
N LEU A 63 -5.12 23.61 -2.24
CA LEU A 63 -4.63 24.78 -2.96
C LEU A 63 -3.22 25.12 -2.48
N LEU A 64 -2.28 25.19 -3.41
CA LEU A 64 -0.92 25.68 -3.20
C LEU A 64 -0.81 27.12 -3.71
N SER A 65 -0.37 28.02 -2.83
CA SER A 65 -0.06 29.42 -3.15
C SER A 65 1.39 29.58 -3.58
N GLY A 66 1.70 30.64 -4.34
CA GLY A 66 3.07 30.88 -4.83
C GLY A 66 4.12 31.16 -3.74
N ASP A 67 3.69 31.47 -2.51
CA ASP A 67 4.56 31.58 -1.32
C ASP A 67 4.75 30.23 -0.58
N GLY A 68 4.20 29.14 -1.13
CA GLY A 68 4.28 27.79 -0.58
C GLY A 68 3.21 27.44 0.43
N ALA A 69 2.25 28.34 0.73
CA ALA A 69 1.16 28.02 1.64
C ALA A 69 0.19 26.99 1.02
N VAL A 70 -0.06 25.91 1.76
CA VAL A 70 -0.99 24.83 1.37
C VAL A 70 -2.28 24.94 2.19
N SER A 71 -3.42 24.96 1.49
CA SER A 71 -4.75 24.96 2.10
C SER A 71 -5.55 23.77 1.62
N LYS A 72 -5.81 22.79 2.50
CA LYS A 72 -6.61 21.61 2.19
C LYS A 72 -8.01 22.00 1.69
N LEU A 73 -8.43 21.39 0.58
CA LEU A 73 -9.79 21.46 0.05
C LEU A 73 -10.61 20.24 0.47
N SER A 74 -10.05 19.04 0.31
CA SER A 74 -10.72 17.78 0.65
C SER A 74 -9.72 16.65 0.88
N ASP A 75 -10.05 15.73 1.77
CA ASP A 75 -9.37 14.45 2.01
C ASP A 75 -10.30 13.25 1.74
N GLN A 76 -11.43 13.49 1.05
CA GLN A 76 -12.44 12.50 0.71
C GLN A 76 -12.20 11.85 -0.65
N LEU A 77 -11.02 12.05 -1.25
CA LEU A 77 -10.72 11.47 -2.55
C LEU A 77 -10.57 9.95 -2.43
N ALA A 78 -11.16 9.23 -3.38
CA ALA A 78 -11.16 7.77 -3.41
C ALA A 78 -10.74 7.19 -4.76
N GLY A 79 -10.11 6.02 -4.73
CA GLY A 79 -9.58 5.32 -5.89
C GLY A 79 -10.62 4.71 -6.81
N TRP A 80 -10.23 4.35 -8.02
CA TRP A 80 -11.04 3.54 -8.93
C TRP A 80 -10.95 2.04 -8.63
N GLU A 81 -9.91 1.63 -7.89
CA GLU A 81 -9.73 0.27 -7.42
C GLU A 81 -10.76 -0.07 -6.33
N LEU A 82 -11.35 -1.26 -6.41
CA LEU A 82 -12.47 -1.65 -5.55
C LEU A 82 -12.20 -2.90 -4.73
N ASP A 83 -11.08 -3.59 -4.92
CA ASP A 83 -10.74 -4.83 -4.26
C ASP A 83 -9.76 -4.63 -3.09
N GLN A 84 -8.84 -3.66 -3.19
CA GLN A 84 -7.89 -3.30 -2.13
C GLN A 84 -8.01 -1.82 -1.72
N PRO A 85 -7.73 -1.48 -0.44
CA PRO A 85 -7.99 -0.14 0.08
C PRO A 85 -6.84 0.84 -0.18
N TYR A 86 -6.24 0.84 -1.38
CA TYR A 86 -5.14 1.76 -1.72
C TYR A 86 -5.56 3.22 -1.66
N VAL A 87 -4.69 4.05 -1.10
CA VAL A 87 -4.85 5.49 -1.14
C VAL A 87 -4.69 5.96 -2.56
N LEU A 88 -5.82 6.23 -3.19
CA LEU A 88 -5.92 6.67 -4.56
C LEU A 88 -6.99 7.76 -4.65
N GLY A 89 -7.01 8.45 -5.77
CA GLY A 89 -7.95 9.54 -6.03
C GLY A 89 -7.64 10.19 -7.35
N GLN A 90 -8.65 10.71 -8.01
CA GLN A 90 -8.48 11.46 -9.25
C GLN A 90 -9.23 12.77 -9.15
N PHE A 91 -8.68 13.80 -9.75
CA PHE A 91 -9.37 15.06 -9.92
C PHE A 91 -9.19 15.64 -11.32
N SER A 92 -10.08 16.54 -11.69
CA SER A 92 -9.97 17.37 -12.87
C SER A 92 -10.56 18.73 -12.58
N THR A 93 -9.98 19.78 -13.13
CA THR A 93 -10.44 21.15 -12.87
C THR A 93 -10.64 21.94 -14.15
N ARG A 94 -11.70 22.75 -14.18
CA ARG A 94 -11.95 23.72 -15.25
C ARG A 94 -12.78 24.88 -14.72
N ALA A 95 -12.36 26.11 -15.04
CA ALA A 95 -13.09 27.33 -14.70
C ALA A 95 -13.47 27.45 -13.20
N GLY A 96 -12.61 26.95 -12.30
CA GLY A 96 -12.80 27.03 -10.84
C GLY A 96 -13.69 25.94 -10.26
N VAL A 97 -14.15 25.00 -11.08
CA VAL A 97 -14.88 23.80 -10.66
C VAL A 97 -13.90 22.63 -10.64
N VAL A 98 -13.86 21.89 -9.54
CA VAL A 98 -13.05 20.67 -9.43
C VAL A 98 -13.96 19.46 -9.36
N ALA A 99 -13.88 18.58 -10.35
CA ALA A 99 -14.46 17.25 -10.30
C ALA A 99 -13.48 16.30 -9.60
N VAL A 100 -13.97 15.42 -8.73
CA VAL A 100 -13.18 14.49 -7.93
C VAL A 100 -13.85 13.13 -7.86
N THR A 101 -13.07 12.06 -7.76
CA THR A 101 -13.58 10.76 -7.30
C THR A 101 -13.67 10.76 -5.79
N VAL A 102 -14.80 10.33 -5.21
CA VAL A 102 -15.09 10.40 -3.77
C VAL A 102 -15.65 9.08 -3.26
N GLY A 103 -15.30 8.72 -2.03
CA GLY A 103 -15.69 7.44 -1.44
C GLY A 103 -15.10 7.27 -0.05
N ASP A 104 -15.45 6.16 0.58
CA ASP A 104 -14.92 5.74 1.87
C ASP A 104 -15.03 4.22 2.03
N ALA A 105 -14.59 3.68 3.17
CA ALA A 105 -14.63 2.24 3.46
C ALA A 105 -16.02 1.58 3.26
N THR A 106 -17.10 2.34 3.31
CA THR A 106 -18.49 1.88 3.20
C THR A 106 -19.21 2.33 1.93
N ARG A 107 -18.59 3.19 1.12
CA ARG A 107 -19.15 3.72 -0.12
C ARG A 107 -18.14 3.55 -1.25
N PRO A 108 -18.42 2.64 -2.23
CA PRO A 108 -17.64 2.57 -3.45
C PRO A 108 -17.60 3.92 -4.17
N THR A 109 -16.57 4.09 -4.97
CA THR A 109 -16.24 5.39 -5.56
C THR A 109 -17.35 5.96 -6.43
N GLU A 110 -17.68 7.22 -6.15
CA GLU A 110 -18.65 8.06 -6.86
C GLU A 110 -17.94 9.28 -7.45
N LEU A 111 -18.62 10.01 -8.33
CA LEU A 111 -18.17 11.29 -8.85
C LEU A 111 -18.72 12.42 -7.98
N GLY A 112 -17.85 13.33 -7.56
CA GLY A 112 -18.17 14.53 -6.82
C GLY A 112 -17.63 15.80 -7.48
N VAL A 113 -18.10 16.93 -6.98
CA VAL A 113 -17.62 18.26 -7.36
C VAL A 113 -17.33 19.05 -6.09
N ILE A 114 -16.19 19.72 -6.04
CA ILE A 114 -15.85 20.66 -4.97
C ILE A 114 -16.30 22.05 -5.41
N GLY A 115 -17.20 22.64 -4.62
CA GLY A 115 -17.66 24.02 -4.82
C GLY A 115 -16.62 25.06 -4.39
N PRO A 116 -16.85 26.35 -4.71
CA PRO A 116 -16.00 27.45 -4.24
C PRO A 116 -15.92 27.59 -2.72
N ASP A 117 -16.89 27.01 -2.00
CA ASP A 117 -16.97 26.91 -0.55
C ASP A 117 -16.12 25.77 0.04
N GLY A 118 -15.48 24.96 -0.82
CA GLY A 118 -14.70 23.80 -0.42
C GLY A 118 -15.54 22.57 -0.09
N LEU A 119 -16.87 22.64 -0.23
CA LEU A 119 -17.73 21.49 0.07
C LEU A 119 -17.73 20.51 -1.10
N VAL A 120 -17.52 19.23 -0.77
CA VAL A 120 -17.68 18.11 -1.70
C VAL A 120 -19.17 17.83 -1.86
N LYS A 121 -19.66 17.91 -3.09
CA LYS A 121 -21.00 17.45 -3.47
C LYS A 121 -20.88 16.25 -4.40
N THR A 122 -21.28 15.07 -3.93
CA THR A 122 -21.45 13.89 -4.77
C THR A 122 -22.56 14.13 -5.79
N ILE A 123 -22.30 13.85 -7.07
CA ILE A 123 -23.23 14.08 -8.19
C ILE A 123 -23.70 12.78 -8.85
N THR A 124 -23.12 11.65 -8.49
CA THR A 124 -23.58 10.31 -8.90
C THR A 124 -24.05 9.51 -7.70
N ASP A 125 -24.72 8.40 -7.98
CA ASP A 125 -25.19 7.44 -6.98
C ASP A 125 -25.19 6.04 -7.63
N PHE A 126 -24.06 5.67 -8.23
CA PHE A 126 -23.89 4.40 -8.95
C PHE A 126 -24.05 3.20 -8.01
N SER A 127 -23.67 3.38 -6.74
CA SER A 127 -23.65 2.34 -5.72
C SER A 127 -24.99 2.20 -4.98
N ARG A 128 -26.02 2.97 -5.33
CA ARG A 128 -27.31 2.96 -4.61
C ARG A 128 -27.90 1.58 -4.40
N ALA A 129 -28.00 0.79 -5.46
CA ALA A 129 -28.60 -0.54 -5.40
C ALA A 129 -27.84 -1.47 -4.43
N LEU A 130 -26.52 -1.31 -4.36
CA LEU A 130 -25.67 -2.04 -3.44
C LEU A 130 -25.87 -1.55 -2.01
N LEU A 131 -25.87 -0.24 -1.78
CA LEU A 131 -26.07 0.37 -0.45
C LEU A 131 -27.47 0.11 0.13
N ASP A 132 -28.49 0.00 -0.72
CA ASP A 132 -29.86 -0.31 -0.32
C ASP A 132 -30.03 -1.78 0.13
N SER A 133 -29.09 -2.67 -0.23
CA SER A 133 -29.19 -4.12 -0.01
C SER A 133 -28.07 -4.72 0.85
N VAL A 134 -26.95 -4.02 1.02
CA VAL A 134 -25.77 -4.49 1.73
C VAL A 134 -25.41 -3.53 2.84
N HIS A 135 -25.17 -4.09 4.03
CA HIS A 135 -24.61 -3.34 5.15
C HIS A 135 -23.09 -3.47 5.14
N PHE A 136 -22.40 -2.38 4.82
CA PHE A 136 -20.94 -2.30 4.87
C PHE A 136 -20.45 -1.91 6.27
N VAL A 137 -19.34 -2.51 6.70
CA VAL A 137 -18.71 -2.17 7.97
C VAL A 137 -17.68 -1.06 7.77
N PRO A 138 -17.58 -0.07 8.67
CA PRO A 138 -16.59 0.99 8.56
C PRO A 138 -15.20 0.50 8.97
N ALA A 139 -14.17 1.19 8.47
CA ALA A 139 -12.79 1.05 8.93
C ALA A 139 -12.51 2.06 10.06
N THR A 140 -12.02 1.58 11.21
CA THR A 140 -11.64 2.43 12.35
C THR A 140 -10.13 2.57 12.42
N GLU A 141 -9.65 3.81 12.47
CA GLU A 141 -8.23 4.13 12.52
C GLU A 141 -7.63 3.95 13.93
N HIS A 142 -6.40 3.47 13.97
CA HIS A 142 -5.62 3.18 15.16
C HIS A 142 -4.12 3.42 14.92
N ALA A 143 -3.34 3.39 16.00
CA ALA A 143 -1.88 3.41 15.95
C ALA A 143 -1.31 2.32 16.87
N ALA A 144 -0.19 1.73 16.46
CA ALA A 144 0.64 0.84 17.26
C ALA A 144 2.01 1.52 17.47
N SER A 145 2.61 1.35 18.65
CA SER A 145 3.97 1.84 18.90
C SER A 145 4.95 0.78 18.41
N SER A 146 5.85 1.15 17.49
CA SER A 146 6.87 0.23 16.98
C SER A 146 7.80 -0.24 18.09
N SER A 147 8.06 -1.54 18.15
CA SER A 147 9.01 -2.16 19.06
C SER A 147 10.47 -1.82 18.74
N VAL A 148 10.74 -1.36 17.52
CA VAL A 148 12.09 -1.01 17.04
C VAL A 148 12.54 0.35 17.59
N ASP A 149 11.67 1.37 17.52
CA ASP A 149 12.03 2.76 17.81
C ASP A 149 10.89 3.61 18.38
N GLN A 150 9.76 2.98 18.76
CA GLN A 150 8.58 3.61 19.34
C GLN A 150 7.84 4.59 18.40
N ARG A 151 8.13 4.59 17.09
CA ARG A 151 7.37 5.39 16.15
C ARG A 151 5.92 4.90 16.03
N ASP A 152 5.00 5.83 15.76
CA ASP A 152 3.58 5.51 15.58
C ASP A 152 3.34 4.87 14.21
N ILE A 153 2.89 3.61 14.20
CA ILE A 153 2.52 2.86 13.00
C ILE A 153 0.99 2.91 12.85
N GLN A 154 0.51 3.56 11.79
CA GLN A 154 -0.92 3.73 11.53
C GLN A 154 -1.52 2.44 10.94
N TYR A 155 -2.71 2.07 11.41
CA TYR A 155 -3.50 0.99 10.83
C TYR A 155 -5.00 1.23 10.98
N TRP A 156 -5.78 0.45 10.25
CA TRP A 156 -7.23 0.39 10.36
C TRP A 156 -7.68 -1.01 10.73
N MET A 157 -8.83 -1.05 11.40
CA MET A 157 -9.50 -2.29 11.77
C MET A 157 -10.95 -2.24 11.32
N MET A 158 -11.41 -3.32 10.69
CA MET A 158 -12.81 -3.58 10.40
C MET A 158 -13.25 -4.79 11.21
N VAL A 159 -14.33 -4.65 11.96
CA VAL A 159 -14.89 -5.76 12.76
C VAL A 159 -16.06 -6.42 12.01
N PRO A 160 -16.31 -7.72 12.25
CA PRO A 160 -17.45 -8.41 11.63
C PRO A 160 -18.80 -7.73 11.90
N PRO A 161 -19.80 -7.90 11.02
CA PRO A 161 -21.17 -7.51 11.32
C PRO A 161 -21.67 -8.16 12.62
N ASN A 162 -22.43 -7.41 13.42
CA ASN A 162 -22.92 -7.85 14.74
C ASN A 162 -21.77 -8.24 15.70
N PHE A 163 -20.67 -7.49 15.66
CA PHE A 163 -19.54 -7.66 16.56
C PHE A 163 -19.95 -7.59 18.03
N ASP A 164 -19.44 -8.53 18.83
CA ASP A 164 -19.57 -8.58 20.28
C ASP A 164 -18.16 -8.73 20.88
N PRO A 165 -17.65 -7.72 21.60
CA PRO A 165 -16.30 -7.78 22.18
C PRO A 165 -16.12 -8.89 23.22
N ALA A 166 -17.19 -9.53 23.71
CA ALA A 166 -17.10 -10.70 24.60
C ALA A 166 -16.84 -12.02 23.83
N ARG A 167 -16.90 -12.01 22.50
CA ARG A 167 -16.62 -13.17 21.64
C ARG A 167 -15.19 -13.12 21.09
N SER A 168 -14.75 -14.28 20.59
CA SER A 168 -13.42 -14.46 19.99
C SER A 168 -13.52 -14.69 18.47
N TYR A 169 -12.75 -13.92 17.71
CA TYR A 169 -12.80 -13.86 16.25
C TYR A 169 -11.46 -14.26 15.61
N PRO A 170 -11.46 -14.86 14.39
CA PRO A 170 -10.25 -14.95 13.60
C PRO A 170 -9.83 -13.55 13.12
N MET A 171 -8.55 -13.35 12.85
CA MET A 171 -8.03 -12.09 12.34
C MET A 171 -7.30 -12.32 11.02
N ILE A 172 -7.48 -11.42 10.06
CA ILE A 172 -6.70 -11.40 8.83
C ILE A 172 -5.94 -10.08 8.73
N LEU A 173 -4.61 -10.18 8.62
CA LEU A 173 -3.72 -9.07 8.29
C LEU A 173 -3.63 -8.96 6.76
N GLN A 174 -4.07 -7.83 6.20
CA GLN A 174 -3.91 -7.50 4.79
C GLN A 174 -2.79 -6.48 4.62
N ILE A 175 -1.78 -6.82 3.83
CA ILE A 175 -0.58 -6.01 3.61
C ILE A 175 -0.63 -5.42 2.19
N HIS A 176 -0.31 -4.12 2.06
CA HIS A 176 -0.29 -3.45 0.78
C HIS A 176 0.90 -3.88 -0.10
N GLY A 177 0.71 -3.78 -1.41
CA GLY A 177 1.79 -3.87 -2.40
C GLY A 177 2.68 -2.63 -2.41
N GLY A 178 3.69 -2.60 -3.29
CA GLY A 178 4.67 -1.52 -3.34
C GLY A 178 6.11 -2.06 -3.46
N PRO A 179 7.05 -1.60 -2.61
CA PRO A 179 6.77 -1.36 -1.19
C PRO A 179 6.37 0.09 -0.83
N TRP A 180 6.64 1.06 -1.71
CA TRP A 180 6.16 2.45 -1.55
C TRP A 180 4.72 2.60 -2.06
N ALA A 181 3.78 2.33 -1.17
CA ALA A 181 2.36 2.64 -1.33
C ALA A 181 1.74 2.80 0.07
N SER A 182 0.46 3.12 0.12
CA SER A 182 -0.27 3.15 1.39
C SER A 182 -1.69 2.62 1.23
N TYR A 183 -2.18 2.00 2.29
CA TYR A 183 -3.61 1.77 2.47
C TYR A 183 -4.25 2.89 3.28
N GLY A 184 -5.56 3.04 3.10
CA GLY A 184 -6.38 4.02 3.79
C GLY A 184 -7.80 3.49 4.00
N PRO A 185 -8.70 4.26 4.62
CA PRO A 185 -10.09 3.86 4.82
C PRO A 185 -10.91 4.04 3.54
N GLN A 186 -10.45 3.42 2.46
CA GLN A 186 -11.03 3.36 1.13
C GLN A 186 -11.92 2.12 1.00
N PHE A 187 -12.87 2.13 0.06
CA PHE A 187 -13.70 0.96 -0.18
C PHE A 187 -12.84 -0.21 -0.69
N ALA A 188 -12.98 -1.39 -0.10
CA ALA A 188 -12.31 -2.60 -0.54
C ALA A 188 -13.23 -3.81 -0.38
N ALA A 189 -13.63 -4.41 -1.51
CA ALA A 189 -14.50 -5.57 -1.57
C ALA A 189 -13.89 -6.76 -0.82
N ASN A 190 -12.57 -6.98 -0.91
CA ASN A 190 -11.91 -8.06 -0.18
C ASN A 190 -12.08 -7.90 1.33
N ASN A 191 -11.92 -6.68 1.86
CA ASN A 191 -12.04 -6.43 3.30
C ASN A 191 -13.48 -6.54 3.78
N GLN A 192 -14.45 -6.07 2.98
CA GLN A 192 -15.87 -6.27 3.28
C GLN A 192 -16.23 -7.77 3.27
N LEU A 193 -15.69 -8.56 2.33
CA LEU A 193 -15.89 -10.00 2.25
C LEU A 193 -15.26 -10.73 3.44
N TYR A 194 -14.05 -10.37 3.85
CA TYR A 194 -13.40 -10.94 5.04
C TYR A 194 -14.18 -10.61 6.32
N ALA A 195 -14.61 -9.36 6.50
CA ALA A 195 -15.43 -8.98 7.65
C ALA A 195 -16.77 -9.73 7.67
N ALA A 196 -17.43 -9.86 6.51
CA ALA A 196 -18.66 -10.64 6.37
C ALA A 196 -18.45 -12.14 6.66
N ALA A 197 -17.27 -12.68 6.35
CA ALA A 197 -16.86 -14.05 6.70
C ALA A 197 -16.49 -14.22 8.18
N GLY A 198 -16.56 -13.14 8.98
CA GLY A 198 -16.36 -13.19 10.43
C GLY A 198 -14.96 -12.85 10.91
N TYR A 199 -14.09 -12.33 10.03
CA TYR A 199 -12.73 -11.93 10.40
C TYR A 199 -12.69 -10.51 10.95
N VAL A 200 -11.87 -10.28 11.99
CA VAL A 200 -11.33 -8.96 12.25
C VAL A 200 -10.29 -8.69 11.16
N VAL A 201 -10.57 -7.71 10.30
CA VAL A 201 -9.68 -7.34 9.20
C VAL A 201 -8.79 -6.21 9.67
N VAL A 202 -7.48 -6.39 9.52
CA VAL A 202 -6.47 -5.42 9.94
C VAL A 202 -5.58 -5.11 8.75
N PHE A 203 -5.38 -3.84 8.47
CA PHE A 203 -4.53 -3.37 7.39
C PHE A 203 -3.92 -2.05 7.80
N GLY A 204 -2.68 -1.78 7.41
CA GLY A 204 -1.97 -0.60 7.88
C GLY A 204 -0.74 -0.33 7.06
N ASN A 205 0.01 0.66 7.52
CA ASN A 205 1.12 1.25 6.78
C ASN A 205 2.39 1.11 7.63
N PRO A 206 3.15 0.01 7.47
CA PRO A 206 4.46 -0.12 8.11
C PRO A 206 5.46 0.91 7.56
N ARG A 207 6.63 1.07 8.20
CA ARG A 207 7.68 1.92 7.64
C ARG A 207 7.98 1.57 6.17
N GLY A 208 8.23 2.58 5.35
CA GLY A 208 8.33 2.47 3.90
C GLY A 208 7.05 2.86 3.15
N SER A 209 5.89 2.90 3.82
CA SER A 209 4.65 3.37 3.19
C SER A 209 4.70 4.85 2.82
N THR A 210 3.90 5.24 1.81
CA THR A 210 3.74 6.63 1.36
C THR A 210 2.71 7.39 2.21
N GLY A 211 2.67 8.72 2.06
CA GLY A 211 1.76 9.60 2.80
C GLY A 211 2.21 9.97 4.20
N TYR A 212 3.47 9.68 4.54
CA TYR A 212 4.17 10.16 5.73
C TYR A 212 5.29 11.10 5.30
N ASP A 213 6.23 11.40 6.20
CA ASP A 213 7.43 12.13 5.81
C ASP A 213 8.40 11.24 5.00
N ALA A 214 9.38 11.89 4.37
CA ALA A 214 10.39 11.22 3.56
C ALA A 214 11.22 10.21 4.35
N GLU A 215 11.50 10.49 5.64
CA GLU A 215 12.25 9.56 6.50
C GLU A 215 11.51 8.23 6.61
N PHE A 216 10.21 8.27 6.87
CA PHE A 216 9.39 7.09 7.00
C PHE A 216 9.37 6.24 5.73
N ALA A 217 9.28 6.87 4.54
CA ALA A 217 9.31 6.16 3.26
C ALA A 217 10.70 5.56 2.93
N HIS A 218 11.78 6.21 3.35
CA HIS A 218 13.15 5.78 3.08
C HIS A 218 13.71 4.76 4.09
N GLU A 219 13.00 4.44 5.17
CA GLU A 219 13.41 3.40 6.14
C GLU A 219 13.69 2.02 5.52
N ILE A 220 13.08 1.73 4.36
CA ILE A 220 13.25 0.46 3.64
C ILE A 220 14.25 0.54 2.48
N ASP A 221 14.86 1.70 2.23
CA ASP A 221 15.83 1.89 1.14
C ASP A 221 17.02 0.94 1.31
N ASN A 222 17.32 0.17 0.26
CA ASN A 222 18.39 -0.83 0.29
C ASN A 222 18.25 -1.91 1.38
N ASN A 223 17.04 -2.03 1.95
CA ASN A 223 16.79 -2.83 3.13
C ASN A 223 15.45 -3.60 3.09
N PHE A 224 14.62 -3.47 2.06
CA PHE A 224 13.36 -4.22 1.95
C PHE A 224 13.56 -5.72 1.66
N PRO A 225 12.86 -6.66 2.35
CA PRO A 225 12.15 -6.51 3.62
C PRO A 225 13.10 -6.33 4.83
N SER A 226 12.67 -5.58 5.85
CA SER A 226 13.42 -5.31 7.09
C SER A 226 12.49 -5.14 8.31
N HIS A 227 12.45 -3.93 8.90
CA HIS A 227 11.72 -3.58 10.12
C HIS A 227 10.24 -3.25 9.85
N ASP A 228 9.85 -3.17 8.58
CA ASP A 228 8.46 -3.23 8.14
C ASP A 228 7.77 -4.54 8.58
N TYR A 229 8.51 -5.64 8.71
CA TYR A 229 8.05 -6.86 9.39
C TYR A 229 7.69 -6.60 10.86
N ASP A 230 8.57 -5.93 11.61
CA ASP A 230 8.40 -5.70 13.04
C ASP A 230 7.16 -4.82 13.27
N ASP A 231 7.01 -3.75 12.48
CA ASP A 231 5.84 -2.87 12.52
C ASP A 231 4.52 -3.62 12.26
N LEU A 232 4.51 -4.56 11.32
CA LEU A 232 3.34 -5.42 11.06
C LEU A 232 3.04 -6.35 12.25
N MET A 233 4.07 -6.89 12.91
CA MET A 233 3.88 -7.71 14.11
C MET A 233 3.39 -6.87 15.31
N ASP A 234 3.86 -5.63 15.45
CA ASP A 234 3.38 -4.70 16.48
C ASP A 234 1.91 -4.33 16.29
N ILE A 235 1.45 -4.17 15.04
CA ILE A 235 0.02 -4.02 14.73
C ILE A 235 -0.75 -5.28 15.17
N VAL A 236 -0.28 -6.47 14.80
CA VAL A 236 -0.92 -7.75 15.16
C VAL A 236 -1.03 -7.89 16.68
N ASP A 237 0.04 -7.62 17.41
CA ASP A 237 0.08 -7.71 18.87
C ASP A 237 -0.85 -6.67 19.53
N GLY A 238 -0.86 -5.45 19.00
CA GLY A 238 -1.76 -4.39 19.41
C GLY A 238 -3.23 -4.80 19.28
N VAL A 239 -3.63 -5.46 18.19
CA VAL A 239 -5.01 -5.93 18.00
C VAL A 239 -5.33 -7.15 18.85
N VAL A 240 -4.42 -8.14 18.94
CA VAL A 240 -4.60 -9.33 19.77
C VAL A 240 -4.79 -8.96 21.25
N SER A 241 -4.05 -7.97 21.74
CA SER A 241 -4.12 -7.51 23.14
C SER A 241 -5.51 -6.98 23.56
N ARG A 242 -6.39 -6.67 22.59
CA ARG A 242 -7.76 -6.20 22.86
C ARG A 242 -8.71 -7.30 23.34
N GLY A 243 -8.30 -8.56 23.28
CA GLY A 243 -8.98 -9.69 23.93
C GLY A 243 -10.12 -10.35 23.15
N PHE A 244 -10.49 -9.81 21.98
CA PHE A 244 -11.53 -10.38 21.11
C PHE A 244 -10.98 -11.13 19.88
N VAL A 245 -9.65 -11.20 19.72
CA VAL A 245 -9.00 -11.98 18.65
C VAL A 245 -8.45 -13.28 19.21
N ASP A 246 -8.64 -14.37 18.47
CA ASP A 246 -8.04 -15.68 18.76
C ASP A 246 -6.62 -15.75 18.18
N ASP A 247 -5.63 -15.87 19.06
CA ASP A 247 -4.21 -15.94 18.68
C ASP A 247 -3.84 -17.24 17.90
N GLN A 248 -4.72 -18.24 17.88
CA GLN A 248 -4.57 -19.46 17.08
C GLN A 248 -5.26 -19.37 15.70
N ARG A 249 -6.00 -18.28 15.43
CA ARG A 249 -6.71 -18.06 14.16
C ARG A 249 -6.29 -16.75 13.50
N LEU A 250 -4.98 -16.56 13.40
CA LEU A 250 -4.36 -15.45 12.67
C LEU A 250 -4.07 -15.86 11.22
N TYR A 251 -4.39 -14.98 10.28
CA TYR A 251 -4.18 -15.18 8.84
C TYR A 251 -3.49 -13.95 8.25
N VAL A 252 -2.72 -14.14 7.19
CA VAL A 252 -2.01 -13.04 6.51
C VAL A 252 -2.17 -13.16 5.00
N VAL A 253 -2.42 -12.03 4.35
CA VAL A 253 -2.53 -11.92 2.91
C VAL A 253 -1.88 -10.64 2.42
N GLY A 254 -1.19 -10.71 1.29
CA GLY A 254 -0.64 -9.53 0.63
C GLY A 254 -0.31 -9.79 -0.83
N GLY A 255 -0.32 -8.72 -1.62
CA GLY A 255 0.04 -8.74 -3.04
C GLY A 255 1.33 -8.00 -3.32
N SER A 256 2.10 -8.40 -4.33
CA SER A 256 3.34 -7.72 -4.73
C SER A 256 4.33 -7.61 -3.56
N GLY A 257 4.80 -6.41 -3.20
CA GLY A 257 5.58 -6.17 -1.98
C GLY A 257 4.92 -6.73 -0.70
N GLY A 258 3.60 -6.66 -0.56
CA GLY A 258 2.86 -7.29 0.54
C GLY A 258 2.85 -8.82 0.46
N GLY A 259 2.95 -9.39 -0.75
CA GLY A 259 3.18 -10.82 -0.95
C GLY A 259 4.58 -11.24 -0.51
N THR A 260 5.59 -10.44 -0.84
CA THR A 260 6.96 -10.62 -0.32
C THR A 260 6.98 -10.57 1.20
N LEU A 261 6.34 -9.57 1.83
CA LEU A 261 6.22 -9.49 3.28
C LEU A 261 5.44 -10.65 3.89
N THR A 262 4.39 -11.14 3.23
CA THR A 262 3.66 -12.33 3.65
C THR A 262 4.59 -13.55 3.71
N THR A 263 5.40 -13.79 2.68
CA THR A 263 6.36 -14.89 2.67
C THR A 263 7.51 -14.70 3.66
N TRP A 264 7.95 -13.46 3.88
CA TRP A 264 8.94 -13.11 4.90
C TRP A 264 8.43 -13.40 6.31
N ILE A 265 7.18 -13.00 6.62
CA ILE A 265 6.52 -13.24 7.91
C ILE A 265 6.50 -14.73 8.25
N VAL A 266 6.01 -15.59 7.35
CA VAL A 266 5.92 -17.04 7.63
C VAL A 266 7.28 -17.73 7.71
N GLY A 267 8.36 -17.11 7.21
CA GLY A 267 9.74 -17.55 7.42
C GLY A 267 10.35 -17.10 8.75
N LYS A 268 9.74 -16.13 9.44
CA LYS A 268 10.19 -15.56 10.72
C LYS A 268 9.37 -16.04 11.92
N THR A 269 8.11 -16.42 11.70
CA THR A 269 7.19 -16.81 12.77
C THR A 269 6.20 -17.88 12.32
N ASN A 270 5.68 -18.66 13.27
CA ASN A 270 4.68 -19.71 13.05
C ASN A 270 3.29 -19.33 13.63
N ARG A 271 3.09 -18.07 14.02
CA ARG A 271 1.84 -17.58 14.63
C ARG A 271 0.65 -17.59 13.67
N PHE A 272 0.90 -17.48 12.37
CA PHE A 272 -0.15 -17.47 11.35
C PHE A 272 -0.58 -18.89 11.01
N ARG A 273 -1.90 -19.12 11.07
CA ARG A 273 -2.56 -20.39 10.77
C ARG A 273 -2.54 -20.73 9.28
N ALA A 274 -2.61 -19.72 8.42
CA ALA A 274 -2.39 -19.84 6.98
C ALA A 274 -2.00 -18.48 6.37
N ALA A 275 -1.35 -18.52 5.21
CA ALA A 275 -0.90 -17.36 4.46
C ALA A 275 -1.28 -17.43 2.98
N VAL A 276 -1.54 -16.26 2.37
CA VAL A 276 -1.76 -16.11 0.93
C VAL A 276 -0.84 -15.02 0.38
N ALA A 277 0.13 -15.39 -0.44
CA ALA A 277 1.00 -14.43 -1.10
C ALA A 277 0.66 -14.33 -2.60
N VAL A 278 0.23 -13.15 -3.04
CA VAL A 278 -0.14 -12.87 -4.43
C VAL A 278 1.02 -12.14 -5.11
N ASN A 279 1.46 -12.61 -6.29
CA ASN A 279 2.55 -12.02 -7.06
C ASN A 279 3.81 -11.64 -6.21
N PRO A 280 4.36 -12.55 -5.37
CA PRO A 280 5.47 -12.18 -4.49
C PRO A 280 6.82 -12.14 -5.21
N ALA A 281 7.71 -11.22 -4.82
CA ALA A 281 9.15 -11.38 -5.03
C ALA A 281 9.72 -12.29 -3.93
N ILE A 282 10.50 -13.31 -4.32
CA ILE A 282 10.93 -14.43 -3.48
C ILE A 282 12.46 -14.56 -3.42
N ASN A 283 13.13 -14.31 -4.54
CA ASN A 283 14.56 -14.47 -4.70
C ASN A 283 15.15 -13.23 -5.38
N TRP A 284 15.63 -12.30 -4.55
CA TRP A 284 16.20 -11.05 -5.04
C TRP A 284 17.41 -11.28 -5.96
N LEU A 285 18.15 -12.38 -5.77
CA LEU A 285 19.32 -12.68 -6.58
C LEU A 285 18.95 -12.90 -8.06
N SER A 286 17.79 -13.53 -8.32
CA SER A 286 17.31 -13.79 -9.68
C SER A 286 16.38 -12.69 -10.20
N ILE A 287 15.52 -12.11 -9.36
CA ILE A 287 14.48 -11.19 -9.83
C ILE A 287 15.08 -9.93 -10.49
N VAL A 288 16.20 -9.42 -9.98
CA VAL A 288 16.91 -8.25 -10.52
C VAL A 288 17.35 -8.45 -11.97
N LEU A 289 17.48 -9.71 -12.43
CA LEU A 289 17.91 -10.02 -13.79
C LEU A 289 16.77 -10.48 -14.70
N THR A 290 15.54 -10.52 -14.18
CA THR A 290 14.46 -11.22 -14.85
C THR A 290 13.12 -10.47 -14.82
N ALA A 291 12.95 -9.51 -13.90
CA ALA A 291 11.80 -8.61 -13.87
C ALA A 291 11.95 -7.43 -14.85
N ASP A 292 10.83 -6.78 -15.16
CA ASP A 292 10.72 -5.57 -15.98
C ASP A 292 11.25 -4.29 -15.29
N LEU A 293 11.79 -4.43 -14.07
CA LEU A 293 12.46 -3.40 -13.29
C LEU A 293 13.98 -3.60 -13.19
N ASP A 294 14.59 -4.46 -14.02
CA ASP A 294 16.00 -4.84 -13.97
C ASP A 294 16.97 -3.67 -13.70
N LYS A 295 16.89 -2.58 -14.46
CA LYS A 295 17.76 -1.42 -14.32
C LYS A 295 17.50 -0.62 -13.04
N LEU A 296 16.24 -0.47 -12.66
CA LEU A 296 15.87 0.20 -11.41
C LEU A 296 16.38 -0.63 -10.23
N MET A 297 16.20 -1.94 -10.30
CA MET A 297 16.62 -2.87 -9.25
C MET A 297 18.14 -2.92 -9.09
N ALA A 298 18.86 -3.08 -10.20
CA ALA A 298 20.31 -3.19 -10.21
C ALA A 298 21.02 -1.90 -9.75
N ASN A 299 20.41 -0.73 -9.99
CA ASN A 299 21.02 0.56 -9.62
C ASN A 299 20.65 1.02 -8.21
N TYR A 300 19.44 0.68 -7.71
CA TYR A 300 18.88 1.37 -6.55
C TYR A 300 18.19 0.48 -5.52
N TRP A 301 17.89 -0.80 -5.82
CA TRP A 301 17.26 -1.68 -4.84
C TRP A 301 18.23 -2.14 -3.77
N PHE A 302 19.48 -2.38 -4.16
CA PHE A 302 20.62 -2.57 -3.27
C PHE A 302 21.84 -1.84 -3.86
N LYS A 303 22.77 -1.40 -3.00
CA LYS A 303 23.92 -0.58 -3.40
C LYS A 303 24.93 -1.29 -4.32
N GLU A 304 25.01 -2.60 -4.24
CA GLU A 304 25.97 -3.43 -4.97
C GLU A 304 25.22 -4.34 -5.94
N LEU A 305 25.84 -4.73 -7.05
CA LEU A 305 25.22 -5.63 -8.02
C LEU A 305 25.13 -7.07 -7.46
N PRO A 306 24.21 -7.91 -7.97
CA PRO A 306 23.97 -9.25 -7.42
C PRO A 306 25.19 -10.19 -7.48
N TRP A 307 26.13 -9.98 -8.40
CA TRP A 307 27.39 -10.74 -8.46
C TRP A 307 28.54 -10.14 -7.62
N GLU A 308 28.39 -8.89 -7.16
CA GLU A 308 29.36 -8.23 -6.29
C GLU A 308 29.09 -8.57 -4.83
N ASN A 309 27.81 -8.58 -4.43
CA ASN A 309 27.38 -8.99 -3.09
C ASN A 309 26.16 -9.93 -3.12
N PRO A 310 26.32 -11.17 -3.60
CA PRO A 310 25.21 -12.13 -3.71
C PRO A 310 24.55 -12.43 -2.37
N MET A 311 25.30 -12.34 -1.26
CA MET A 311 24.76 -12.64 0.06
C MET A 311 23.83 -11.56 0.59
N LYS A 312 24.00 -10.28 0.21
CA LYS A 312 23.03 -9.22 0.53
C LYS A 312 21.68 -9.51 -0.12
N TYR A 313 21.67 -9.87 -1.40
CA TYR A 313 20.43 -10.25 -2.10
C TYR A 313 19.80 -11.49 -1.47
N TRP A 314 20.60 -12.52 -1.19
CA TRP A 314 20.11 -13.73 -0.54
C TRP A 314 19.52 -13.45 0.84
N SER A 315 20.15 -12.61 1.66
CA SER A 315 19.70 -12.33 3.02
C SER A 315 18.36 -11.61 3.11
N HIS A 316 17.97 -10.87 2.05
CA HIS A 316 16.64 -10.25 1.95
C HIS A 316 15.62 -11.12 1.22
N SER A 317 16.03 -12.27 0.68
CA SER A 317 15.15 -13.15 -0.10
C SER A 317 14.30 -14.00 0.85
N PRO A 318 12.95 -13.97 0.77
CA PRO A 318 12.10 -14.89 1.53
C PRO A 318 12.52 -16.37 1.40
N LEU A 319 13.06 -16.76 0.24
CA LEU A 319 13.56 -18.12 0.01
C LEU A 319 14.70 -18.52 0.99
N SER A 320 15.47 -17.57 1.51
CA SER A 320 16.51 -17.85 2.53
C SER A 320 15.96 -18.33 3.87
N LEU A 321 14.67 -18.08 4.13
CA LEU A 321 13.97 -18.45 5.36
C LEU A 321 13.04 -19.65 5.18
N VAL A 322 12.93 -20.21 3.97
CA VAL A 322 11.94 -21.25 3.65
C VAL A 322 12.06 -22.51 4.53
N GLY A 323 13.27 -22.81 5.00
CA GLY A 323 13.52 -23.93 5.92
C GLY A 323 12.90 -23.77 7.32
N ASN A 324 12.44 -22.56 7.67
CA ASN A 324 11.73 -22.29 8.92
C ASN A 324 10.20 -22.35 8.76
N VAL A 325 9.71 -22.38 7.52
CA VAL A 325 8.27 -22.22 7.25
C VAL A 325 7.53 -23.49 7.65
N THR A 326 6.49 -23.30 8.47
CA THR A 326 5.55 -24.37 8.87
C THR A 326 4.10 -24.00 8.59
N THR A 327 3.82 -22.72 8.32
CA THR A 327 2.48 -22.20 8.01
C THR A 327 2.02 -22.66 6.63
N PRO A 328 0.83 -23.28 6.51
CA PRO A 328 0.20 -23.55 5.22
C PRO A 328 0.12 -22.29 4.37
N THR A 329 0.64 -22.36 3.14
CA THR A 329 0.81 -21.18 2.29
C THR A 329 0.28 -21.41 0.88
N MET A 330 -0.63 -20.55 0.44
CA MET A 330 -1.07 -20.46 -0.95
C MET A 330 -0.29 -19.34 -1.66
N LEU A 331 0.19 -19.63 -2.86
CA LEU A 331 0.72 -18.64 -3.78
C LEU A 331 -0.28 -18.43 -4.92
N MET A 332 -0.44 -17.19 -5.36
CA MET A 332 -1.25 -16.85 -6.53
C MET A 332 -0.43 -15.96 -7.46
N THR A 333 -0.38 -16.27 -8.75
CA THR A 333 0.35 -15.43 -9.70
C THR A 333 -0.18 -15.47 -11.13
N GLY A 334 -0.06 -14.33 -11.83
CA GLY A 334 -0.35 -14.23 -13.26
C GLY A 334 0.72 -14.90 -14.12
N GLU A 335 0.32 -15.63 -15.15
CA GLU A 335 1.28 -16.31 -16.03
C GLU A 335 2.09 -15.34 -16.92
N ASN A 336 1.58 -14.13 -17.13
CA ASN A 336 2.23 -13.05 -17.89
C ASN A 336 2.74 -11.92 -16.98
N ASP A 337 2.98 -12.20 -15.70
CA ASP A 337 3.58 -11.23 -14.80
C ASP A 337 5.05 -11.02 -15.18
N TRP A 338 5.41 -9.79 -15.55
CA TRP A 338 6.79 -9.39 -15.82
C TRP A 338 7.40 -8.60 -14.66
N ARG A 339 6.60 -8.18 -13.68
CA ARG A 339 7.03 -7.40 -12.52
C ARG A 339 7.58 -8.31 -11.42
N THR A 340 6.85 -9.37 -11.12
CA THR A 340 7.28 -10.48 -10.27
C THR A 340 7.06 -11.78 -11.04
N PRO A 341 7.99 -12.15 -11.92
CA PRO A 341 7.74 -13.23 -12.85
C PRO A 341 7.41 -14.56 -12.17
N ILE A 342 6.59 -15.37 -12.85
CA ILE A 342 5.98 -16.59 -12.29
C ILE A 342 6.96 -17.55 -11.61
N TRP A 343 8.22 -17.60 -12.06
CA TRP A 343 9.25 -18.45 -11.43
C TRP A 343 9.54 -18.05 -9.98
N GLU A 344 9.25 -16.83 -9.54
CA GLU A 344 9.34 -16.45 -8.12
C GLU A 344 8.38 -17.29 -7.28
N ALA A 345 7.10 -17.36 -7.67
CA ALA A 345 6.13 -18.21 -7.00
C ALA A 345 6.45 -19.71 -7.16
N GLU A 346 6.89 -20.16 -8.34
CA GLU A 346 7.25 -21.57 -8.56
C GLU A 346 8.44 -22.01 -7.68
N GLN A 347 9.46 -21.15 -7.52
CA GLN A 347 10.60 -21.41 -6.63
C GLN A 347 10.13 -21.65 -5.19
N TYR A 348 9.29 -20.75 -4.66
CA TYR A 348 8.82 -20.86 -3.28
C TYR A 348 7.86 -22.04 -3.09
N PHE A 349 6.93 -22.27 -4.02
CA PHE A 349 6.03 -23.42 -4.00
C PHE A 349 6.80 -24.74 -3.94
N ASN A 350 7.77 -24.93 -4.85
CA ASN A 350 8.56 -26.14 -4.89
C ASN A 350 9.43 -26.31 -3.62
N ALA A 351 9.99 -25.22 -3.09
CA ALA A 351 10.75 -25.27 -1.84
C ALA A 351 9.88 -25.69 -0.65
N LEU A 352 8.65 -25.17 -0.54
CA LEU A 352 7.71 -25.56 0.50
C LEU A 352 7.24 -27.03 0.35
N GLN A 353 7.02 -27.49 -0.88
CA GLN A 353 6.72 -28.90 -1.17
C GLN A 353 7.85 -29.82 -0.72
N ILE A 354 9.12 -29.43 -0.94
CA ILE A 354 10.30 -30.17 -0.46
C ILE A 354 10.34 -30.22 1.07
N GLN A 355 9.96 -29.14 1.76
CA GLN A 355 9.86 -29.08 3.23
C GLN A 355 8.65 -29.86 3.79
N GLY A 356 7.72 -30.30 2.95
CA GLY A 356 6.48 -30.97 3.37
C GLY A 356 5.45 -30.03 3.99
N VAL A 357 5.51 -28.73 3.66
CA VAL A 357 4.50 -27.74 4.07
C VAL A 357 3.26 -27.87 3.18
N GLU A 358 2.06 -27.77 3.77
CA GLU A 358 0.82 -27.73 2.99
C GLU A 358 0.78 -26.46 2.12
N THR A 359 0.72 -26.65 0.80
CA THR A 359 0.76 -25.52 -0.13
C THR A 359 -0.11 -25.71 -1.36
N ALA A 360 -0.47 -24.58 -1.96
CA ALA A 360 -1.13 -24.49 -3.26
C ALA A 360 -0.48 -23.40 -4.11
N LEU A 361 -0.39 -23.63 -5.41
CA LEU A 361 0.00 -22.62 -6.40
C LEU A 361 -1.17 -22.41 -7.37
N VAL A 362 -1.74 -21.21 -7.33
CA VAL A 362 -2.79 -20.76 -8.25
C VAL A 362 -2.14 -19.94 -9.35
N ARG A 363 -2.14 -20.47 -10.56
CA ARG A 363 -1.70 -19.76 -11.78
C ARG A 363 -2.93 -19.14 -12.43
N VAL A 364 -2.85 -17.87 -12.82
CA VAL A 364 -3.94 -17.15 -13.49
C VAL A 364 -3.56 -16.95 -14.96
N PRO A 365 -4.10 -17.77 -15.89
CA PRO A 365 -3.70 -17.72 -17.29
C PRO A 365 -4.03 -16.37 -17.92
N GLY A 366 -3.06 -15.82 -18.66
CA GLY A 366 -3.22 -14.54 -19.35
C GLY A 366 -3.09 -13.28 -18.49
N ALA A 367 -3.20 -13.40 -17.16
CA ALA A 367 -3.07 -12.27 -16.25
C ALA A 367 -1.62 -11.81 -16.08
N GLY A 368 -1.43 -10.51 -15.89
CA GLY A 368 -0.15 -9.89 -15.56
C GLY A 368 0.03 -9.75 -14.05
N HIS A 369 0.65 -8.65 -13.62
CA HIS A 369 0.87 -8.34 -12.20
C HIS A 369 -0.38 -7.87 -11.44
N TRP A 370 -1.47 -7.58 -12.16
CA TRP A 370 -2.71 -6.98 -11.66
C TRP A 370 -3.89 -7.92 -11.83
#